data_AF-A0A9W4WYH8-F1
#
_entry.id   AF-A0A9W4WYH8-F1
#
_cell.length_a   1.000
_cell.length_b   1.000
_cell.length_c   1.000
_cell.angle_alpha   90.00
_cell.angle_beta   90.00
_cell.angle_gamma   90.00
#
_symmetry.space_group_name_H-M   'P 1'
#
loop_
_entity.id
_entity.type
_entity.pdbx_description
1 polymer ?
#
loop_
_entity_poly.entity_id
_entity_poly.type
_entity_poly.pdbx_seq_one_letter_code
_entity_poly.pdbx_strand_id
1 'polypeptide(L)'
;MTTIEEIRKELEKAEERFRKAEEKLEKFEEGEKKKRLNDLDDKILKGNEGTFELKKGWEVLRDKLEKEKKELKKIRNGWEEQVKYLQIKLVDFDKEKATSSTLKKRKWMVNSAMRPSDWDSHYFMDLENLNGPLYDNIRGGHFTVLFGTRASGKTTRALYAINQLEQEGFVCNYLSFEQINANNFWVSFGRTLSRNGDDHFDSCSFIDSSESFLDCFSKKTHGDKLRIVIFIDEFDGLFEADAQIRSEVLKVFRGIRNNIAFTIHSIVAIGTFSILHIDSDIDSESTYSLSSFNISEAIQNKYFILEQVESLFNQFAEDLKISIDKEIIEDIYTLTDGHAGLVCLCGRVIENNLVKSLEGSNLKYNIWKHFSVTSLVWEAITYSTFRKMVNTLLKKNSKRAVDYFRSYFMTNINPRYIYVVENVKLAEFLAAEGVLLPCDEHNKFRIASPLIRWMILQRVIPKWYPSCPSEDIPFNLEDPEALDMLNVLKLAIYSQSSSECNE
;
A
#
# COMPACT_ATOMS: atom_id res chain seq x y z
N MET A 1 5.42 -29.57 16.82
CA MET A 1 4.25 -28.70 17.05
C MET A 1 3.54 -29.23 18.28
N THR A 2 3.31 -28.41 19.31
CA THR A 2 2.58 -28.81 20.51
C THR A 2 1.12 -29.08 20.15
N THR A 3 0.53 -30.20 20.55
CA THR A 3 -0.84 -30.54 20.16
C THR A 3 -1.88 -29.81 21.03
N ILE A 4 -3.11 -29.61 20.54
CA ILE A 4 -4.18 -28.98 21.33
C ILE A 4 -4.45 -29.74 22.64
N GLU A 5 -4.29 -31.06 22.61
CA GLU A 5 -4.44 -31.93 23.77
C GLU A 5 -3.34 -31.68 24.81
N GLU A 6 -2.13 -31.37 24.36
CA GLU A 6 -1.03 -30.94 25.23
C GLU A 6 -1.32 -29.56 25.85
N ILE A 7 -1.83 -28.59 25.07
CA ILE A 7 -2.18 -27.25 25.57
C ILE A 7 -3.33 -27.33 26.60
N ARG A 8 -4.37 -28.13 26.34
CA ARG A 8 -5.48 -28.36 27.28
C ARG A 8 -5.00 -29.00 28.58
N LYS A 9 -4.13 -30.02 28.47
CA LYS A 9 -3.54 -30.69 29.63
C LYS A 9 -2.61 -29.76 30.43
N GLU A 10 -1.93 -28.83 29.76
CA GLU A 10 -1.13 -27.79 30.43
C GLU A 10 -2.01 -26.75 31.13
N LEU A 11 -3.11 -26.35 30.50
CA LEU A 11 -4.08 -25.41 31.08
C LEU A 11 -4.71 -25.99 32.35
N GLU A 12 -5.20 -27.23 32.30
CA GLU A 12 -5.79 -27.91 33.46
C GLU A 12 -4.80 -27.99 34.63
N LYS A 13 -3.52 -28.31 34.34
CA LYS A 13 -2.46 -28.31 35.36
C LYS A 13 -2.17 -26.93 35.92
N ALA A 14 -2.20 -25.89 35.08
CA ALA A 14 -1.96 -24.51 35.51
C ALA A 14 -3.11 -23.98 36.38
N GLU A 15 -4.37 -24.28 36.01
CA GLU A 15 -5.57 -23.93 36.78
C GLU A 15 -5.57 -24.61 38.16
N GLU A 16 -5.21 -25.89 38.23
CA GLU A 16 -5.09 -26.60 39.50
C GLU A 16 -3.97 -26.03 40.40
N ARG A 17 -2.86 -25.58 39.81
CA ARG A 17 -1.77 -24.91 40.54
C ARG A 17 -2.15 -23.51 41.00
N PHE A 18 -2.89 -22.77 40.18
CA PHE A 18 -3.45 -21.48 40.52
C PHE A 18 -4.40 -21.61 41.72
N ARG A 19 -5.35 -22.55 41.67
CA ARG A 19 -6.27 -22.85 42.77
C ARG A 19 -5.54 -23.17 44.07
N LYS A 20 -4.52 -24.02 44.03
CA LYS A 20 -3.68 -24.33 45.20
C LYS A 20 -2.90 -23.13 45.74
N ALA A 21 -2.48 -22.20 44.87
CA ALA A 21 -1.81 -20.98 45.31
C ALA A 21 -2.80 -20.00 45.96
N GLU A 22 -4.03 -19.91 45.43
CA GLU A 22 -5.11 -19.11 45.97
C GLU A 22 -5.55 -19.62 47.35
N GLU A 23 -5.82 -20.93 47.49
CA GLU A 23 -6.14 -21.56 48.80
C GLU A 23 -5.05 -21.34 49.84
N LYS A 24 -3.77 -21.33 49.45
CA LYS A 24 -2.64 -21.06 50.36
C LYS A 24 -2.58 -19.61 50.80
N LEU A 25 -2.89 -18.68 49.89
CA LEU A 25 -2.94 -17.26 50.20
C LEU A 25 -4.14 -16.94 51.10
N GLU A 26 -5.30 -17.52 50.81
CA GLU A 26 -6.52 -17.40 51.62
C GLU A 26 -6.31 -17.95 53.03
N LYS A 27 -5.72 -19.14 53.17
CA LYS A 27 -5.33 -19.70 54.49
C LYS A 27 -4.36 -18.80 55.26
N PHE A 28 -3.49 -18.07 54.56
CA PHE A 28 -2.62 -17.09 55.20
C PHE A 28 -3.43 -15.86 55.65
N GLU A 29 -4.32 -15.34 54.81
CA GLU A 29 -5.10 -14.12 55.04
C GLU A 29 -6.23 -14.29 56.07
N GLU A 30 -6.80 -15.48 56.21
CA GLU A 30 -7.85 -15.79 57.18
C GLU A 30 -7.33 -16.49 58.44
N GLY A 31 -6.11 -17.04 58.36
CA GLY A 31 -5.52 -17.85 59.42
C GLY A 31 -4.84 -17.08 60.55
N GLU A 32 -4.31 -17.84 61.51
CA GLU A 32 -3.57 -17.30 62.66
C GLU A 32 -2.37 -16.44 62.26
N LYS A 33 -1.77 -16.69 61.09
CA LYS A 33 -0.63 -15.91 60.59
C LYS A 33 -1.00 -14.45 60.30
N LYS A 34 -2.17 -14.18 59.69
CA LYS A 34 -2.64 -12.81 59.48
C LYS A 34 -3.07 -12.14 60.78
N LYS A 35 -3.73 -12.87 61.67
CA LYS A 35 -4.07 -12.36 63.02
C LYS A 35 -2.82 -11.97 63.79
N ARG A 36 -1.78 -12.79 63.73
CA ARG A 36 -0.48 -12.54 64.38
C ARG A 36 0.29 -11.40 63.72
N LEU A 37 0.21 -11.25 62.40
CA LEU A 37 0.78 -10.09 61.69
C LEU A 37 0.09 -8.78 62.14
N ASN A 38 -1.24 -8.76 62.21
CA ASN A 38 -1.99 -7.59 62.68
C ASN A 38 -1.70 -7.28 64.16
N ASP A 39 -1.59 -8.29 65.03
CA ASP A 39 -1.23 -8.12 66.45
C ASP A 39 0.20 -7.56 66.61
N LEU A 40 1.15 -7.98 65.76
CA LEU A 40 2.49 -7.40 65.73
C LEU A 40 2.48 -5.94 65.24
N ASP A 41 1.71 -5.63 64.19
CA ASP A 41 1.53 -4.26 63.70
C ASP A 41 0.99 -3.35 64.81
N ASP A 42 -0.05 -3.80 65.51
CA ASP A 42 -0.67 -3.08 66.64
C ASP A 42 0.30 -2.87 67.81
N LYS A 43 1.09 -3.89 68.16
CA LYS A 43 2.09 -3.82 69.25
C LYS A 43 3.23 -2.86 68.94
N ILE A 44 3.66 -2.79 67.67
CA ILE A 44 4.70 -1.88 67.21
C ILE A 44 4.16 -0.43 67.17
N LEU A 45 2.93 -0.24 66.65
CA LEU A 45 2.29 1.08 66.55
C LEU A 45 1.92 1.71 67.90
N LYS A 46 1.42 0.92 68.86
CA LYS A 46 0.99 1.41 70.18
C LYS A 46 2.15 1.61 71.17
N GLY A 47 3.40 1.33 70.77
CA GLY A 47 4.60 1.65 71.56
C GLY A 47 4.70 0.90 72.90
N ASN A 48 4.05 -0.26 73.06
CA ASN A 48 3.96 -0.98 74.34
C ASN A 48 5.33 -1.22 75.00
N GLU A 49 5.33 -1.16 76.35
CA GLU A 49 6.48 -1.34 77.25
C GLU A 49 7.07 -2.75 77.09
N GLY A 50 8.07 -2.87 76.22
CA GLY A 50 8.91 -4.05 76.07
C GLY A 50 10.36 -3.62 75.99
N THR A 51 11.27 -4.47 76.48
CA THR A 51 12.71 -4.23 76.35
C THR A 51 13.10 -4.04 74.88
N PHE A 52 14.17 -3.30 74.62
CA PHE A 52 14.66 -3.05 73.25
C PHE A 52 14.83 -4.33 72.43
N GLU A 53 15.26 -5.42 73.06
CA GLU A 53 15.42 -6.74 72.44
C GLU A 53 14.08 -7.38 72.02
N LEU A 54 13.01 -7.20 72.82
CA LEU A 54 11.67 -7.72 72.49
C LEU A 54 11.07 -7.02 71.26
N LYS A 55 11.25 -5.69 71.17
CA LYS A 55 10.78 -4.90 70.01
C LYS A 55 11.49 -5.33 68.73
N LYS A 56 12.82 -5.49 68.79
CA LYS A 56 13.63 -6.01 67.68
C LYS A 56 13.19 -7.43 67.27
N GLY A 57 12.83 -8.28 68.24
CA GLY A 57 12.28 -9.62 67.97
C GLY A 57 10.92 -9.59 67.24
N TRP A 58 10.06 -8.64 67.57
CA TRP A 58 8.76 -8.45 66.89
C TRP A 58 8.91 -7.97 65.46
N GLU A 59 9.81 -7.02 65.21
CA GLU A 59 10.13 -6.53 63.86
C GLU A 59 10.64 -7.65 62.95
N VAL A 60 11.58 -8.46 63.44
CA VAL A 60 12.11 -9.61 62.67
C VAL A 60 11.00 -10.62 62.32
N LEU A 61 10.08 -10.88 63.24
CA LEU A 61 8.98 -11.82 63.01
C LEU A 61 7.94 -11.25 62.03
N ARG A 62 7.65 -9.95 62.12
CA ARG A 62 6.78 -9.21 61.20
C ARG A 62 7.33 -9.27 59.78
N ASP A 63 8.62 -8.94 59.60
CA ASP A 63 9.29 -8.96 58.30
C ASP A 63 9.26 -10.35 57.67
N LYS A 64 9.44 -11.40 58.49
CA LYS A 64 9.33 -12.79 58.05
C LYS A 64 7.93 -13.13 57.51
N LEU A 65 6.88 -12.70 58.21
CA LEU A 65 5.49 -12.92 57.79
C LEU A 65 5.10 -12.07 56.57
N GLU A 66 5.56 -10.82 56.48
CA GLU A 66 5.36 -9.98 55.29
C GLU A 66 6.06 -10.57 54.06
N LYS A 67 7.28 -11.09 54.23
CA LYS A 67 8.01 -11.77 53.16
C LYS A 67 7.28 -13.03 52.69
N GLU A 68 6.77 -13.84 53.62
CA GLU A 68 5.96 -15.02 53.29
C GLU A 68 4.70 -14.62 52.49
N LYS A 69 4.00 -13.57 52.91
CA LYS A 69 2.82 -13.03 52.19
C LYS A 69 3.18 -12.54 50.78
N LYS A 70 4.29 -11.82 50.62
CA LYS A 70 4.77 -11.33 49.32
C LYS A 70 5.09 -12.47 48.37
N GLU A 71 5.75 -13.52 48.85
CA GLU A 71 6.05 -14.72 48.05
C GLU A 71 4.78 -15.46 47.62
N LEU A 72 3.81 -15.63 48.51
CA LEU A 72 2.53 -16.26 48.16
C LEU A 72 1.77 -15.48 47.07
N LYS A 73 1.73 -14.14 47.17
CA LYS A 73 1.14 -13.28 46.14
C LYS A 73 1.87 -13.40 44.80
N LYS A 74 3.21 -13.43 44.83
CA LYS A 74 4.03 -13.58 43.63
C LYS A 74 3.75 -14.91 42.92
N ILE A 75 3.68 -16.00 43.67
CA ILE A 75 3.35 -17.34 43.13
C ILE A 75 1.95 -17.34 42.51
N ARG A 76 0.95 -16.79 43.20
CA ARG A 76 -0.43 -16.71 42.72
C ARG A 76 -0.55 -15.92 41.42
N ASN A 77 0.07 -14.75 41.35
CA ASN A 77 0.06 -13.91 40.15
C ASN A 77 0.79 -14.57 38.98
N GLY A 78 1.90 -15.27 39.22
CA GLY A 78 2.61 -16.01 38.16
C GLY A 78 1.76 -17.11 37.54
N TRP A 79 0.97 -17.84 38.35
CA TRP A 79 0.04 -18.84 37.82
C TRP A 79 -1.17 -18.19 37.11
N GLU A 80 -1.66 -17.05 37.58
CA GLU A 80 -2.74 -16.29 36.92
C GLU A 80 -2.34 -15.86 35.50
N GLU A 81 -1.13 -15.33 35.34
CA GLU A 81 -0.58 -14.95 34.03
C GLU A 81 -0.41 -16.18 33.11
N GLN A 82 0.05 -17.30 33.66
CA GLN A 82 0.23 -18.52 32.90
C GLN A 82 -1.11 -19.12 32.42
N VAL A 83 -2.16 -19.07 33.25
CA VAL A 83 -3.53 -19.47 32.85
C VAL A 83 -4.04 -18.56 31.73
N LYS A 84 -3.91 -17.23 31.88
CA LYS A 84 -4.31 -16.27 30.83
C LYS A 84 -3.57 -16.51 29.51
N TYR A 85 -2.27 -16.76 29.57
CA TYR A 85 -1.45 -17.08 28.39
C TYR A 85 -1.94 -18.34 27.67
N LEU A 86 -2.22 -19.41 28.41
CA LEU A 86 -2.69 -20.68 27.85
C LEU A 86 -4.11 -20.58 27.29
N GLN A 87 -4.99 -19.77 27.91
CA GLN A 87 -6.33 -19.47 27.39
C GLN A 87 -6.26 -18.71 26.05
N ILE A 88 -5.40 -17.69 25.95
CA ILE A 88 -5.17 -16.95 24.69
C ILE A 88 -4.65 -17.92 23.61
N LYS A 89 -3.66 -18.75 23.96
CA LYS A 89 -3.08 -19.72 23.03
C LYS A 89 -4.09 -20.75 22.51
N LEU A 90 -5.06 -21.15 23.35
CA LEU A 90 -6.15 -22.04 22.96
C LEU A 90 -7.12 -21.35 21.98
N VAL A 91 -7.48 -20.09 22.26
CA VAL A 91 -8.33 -19.27 21.36
C VAL A 91 -7.65 -19.04 20.01
N ASP A 92 -6.35 -18.77 20.00
CA ASP A 92 -5.61 -18.55 18.76
C ASP A 92 -5.44 -19.86 17.97
N PHE A 93 -5.28 -21.01 18.65
CA PHE A 93 -5.30 -22.32 17.99
C PHE A 93 -6.68 -22.62 17.36
N ASP A 94 -7.78 -22.29 18.04
CA ASP A 94 -9.13 -22.45 17.49
C ASP A 94 -9.38 -21.50 16.31
N LYS A 95 -8.82 -20.28 16.31
CA LYS A 95 -8.82 -19.36 15.15
C LYS A 95 -7.97 -19.88 13.99
N GLU A 96 -6.80 -20.46 14.26
CA GLU A 96 -5.94 -21.08 13.26
C GLU A 96 -6.58 -22.33 12.64
N LYS A 97 -7.33 -23.11 13.42
CA LYS A 97 -8.09 -24.27 12.91
C LYS A 97 -9.35 -23.85 12.14
N ALA A 98 -10.02 -22.78 12.57
CA ALA A 98 -11.11 -22.15 11.81
C ALA A 98 -10.63 -21.56 10.47
N THR A 99 -9.37 -21.13 10.38
CA THR A 99 -8.74 -20.66 9.13
C THR A 99 -8.10 -21.78 8.29
N SER A 100 -7.72 -22.91 8.90
CA SER A 100 -7.12 -24.08 8.24
C SER A 100 -8.15 -25.06 7.65
N SER A 101 -9.38 -25.10 8.16
CA SER A 101 -10.46 -25.96 7.65
C SER A 101 -11.31 -25.32 6.54
N THR A 102 -11.10 -24.04 6.23
CA THR A 102 -11.61 -23.38 5.03
C THR A 102 -10.61 -23.56 3.88
N LEU A 103 -11.10 -23.93 2.70
CA LEU A 103 -10.37 -23.81 1.42
C LEU A 103 -9.50 -22.55 1.43
N LYS A 104 -8.24 -22.62 0.95
CA LYS A 104 -7.32 -21.46 0.85
C LYS A 104 -8.08 -20.27 0.25
N LYS A 105 -8.54 -19.35 1.11
CA LYS A 105 -9.40 -18.26 0.69
C LYS A 105 -8.51 -17.18 0.07
N ARG A 106 -8.71 -16.90 -1.21
CA ARG A 106 -7.96 -15.85 -1.91
C ARG A 106 -8.26 -14.48 -1.29
N LYS A 107 -7.27 -13.60 -1.30
CA LYS A 107 -7.34 -12.26 -0.68
C LYS A 107 -7.21 -11.14 -1.71
N TRP A 108 -7.75 -9.98 -1.37
CA TRP A 108 -7.57 -8.75 -2.14
C TRP A 108 -6.26 -8.03 -1.77
N MET A 109 -5.45 -7.70 -2.78
CA MET A 109 -4.21 -6.92 -2.62
C MET A 109 -4.36 -5.55 -3.30
N VAL A 110 -4.14 -4.46 -2.55
CA VAL A 110 -4.43 -3.08 -3.01
C VAL A 110 -3.17 -2.23 -3.18
N ASN A 111 -2.19 -2.35 -2.29
CA ASN A 111 -1.00 -1.47 -2.22
C ASN A 111 0.33 -2.22 -2.36
N SER A 112 0.31 -3.41 -2.96
CA SER A 112 1.52 -4.23 -3.09
C SER A 112 1.55 -4.90 -4.45
N ALA A 113 2.76 -5.10 -4.95
CA ALA A 113 2.98 -5.91 -6.13
C ALA A 113 2.82 -7.38 -5.78
N MET A 114 2.11 -8.13 -6.61
CA MET A 114 2.01 -9.57 -6.42
C MET A 114 3.26 -10.25 -6.95
N ARG A 115 3.90 -11.03 -6.10
CA ARG A 115 5.02 -11.91 -6.47
C ARG A 115 4.48 -13.24 -6.98
N PRO A 116 5.31 -14.07 -7.66
CA PRO A 116 4.89 -15.41 -8.08
C PRO A 116 4.26 -16.26 -6.97
N SER A 117 4.77 -16.15 -5.73
CA SER A 117 4.22 -16.83 -4.56
C SER A 117 2.81 -16.39 -4.16
N ASP A 118 2.38 -15.21 -4.60
CA ASP A 118 1.11 -14.60 -4.20
C ASP A 118 -0.05 -14.98 -5.12
N TRP A 119 0.22 -15.38 -6.37
CA TRP A 119 -0.78 -15.55 -7.42
C TRP A 119 -1.88 -16.56 -7.06
N ASP A 120 -1.51 -17.67 -6.41
CA ASP A 120 -2.47 -18.71 -5.99
C ASP A 120 -3.30 -18.30 -4.76
N SER A 121 -2.85 -17.29 -4.02
CA SER A 121 -3.45 -16.88 -2.74
C SER A 121 -4.20 -15.55 -2.80
N HIS A 122 -4.26 -14.92 -3.97
CA HIS A 122 -4.91 -13.63 -4.19
C HIS A 122 -5.78 -13.66 -5.45
N TYR A 123 -6.74 -12.73 -5.53
CA TYR A 123 -7.48 -12.52 -6.77
C TYR A 123 -6.56 -11.89 -7.80
N PHE A 124 -6.18 -12.68 -8.80
CA PHE A 124 -5.20 -12.32 -9.81
C PHE A 124 -5.80 -12.52 -11.21
N MET A 125 -5.37 -11.70 -12.15
CA MET A 125 -5.78 -11.79 -13.55
C MET A 125 -4.56 -12.17 -14.38
N ASP A 126 -4.71 -13.14 -15.27
CA ASP A 126 -3.62 -13.57 -16.15
C ASP A 126 -3.20 -12.45 -17.11
N LEU A 127 -1.92 -12.09 -17.04
CA LEU A 127 -1.33 -10.97 -17.76
C LEU A 127 -0.60 -11.39 -19.04
N GLU A 128 -0.65 -12.67 -19.45
CA GLU A 128 0.11 -13.18 -20.59
C GLU A 128 -0.17 -12.40 -21.88
N ASN A 129 -1.45 -12.25 -22.23
CA ASN A 129 -1.88 -11.47 -23.40
C ASN A 129 -1.51 -9.98 -23.30
N LEU A 130 -1.52 -9.43 -22.08
CA LEU A 130 -1.16 -8.03 -21.85
C LEU A 130 0.35 -7.79 -22.02
N ASN A 131 1.18 -8.81 -21.76
CA ASN A 131 2.63 -8.70 -21.82
C ASN A 131 3.23 -8.92 -23.21
N GLY A 132 2.44 -9.31 -24.22
CA GLY A 132 2.91 -9.48 -25.60
C GLY A 132 3.87 -8.36 -26.08
N PRO A 133 3.45 -7.08 -26.07
CA PRO A 133 4.32 -5.98 -26.49
C PRO A 133 5.60 -5.82 -25.65
N LEU A 134 5.52 -6.11 -24.34
CA LEU A 134 6.68 -6.03 -23.45
C LEU A 134 7.68 -7.15 -23.78
N TYR A 135 7.19 -8.36 -24.03
CA TYR A 135 8.03 -9.48 -24.44
C TYR A 135 8.66 -9.24 -25.80
N ASP A 136 7.92 -8.69 -26.76
CA ASP A 136 8.44 -8.40 -28.10
C ASP A 136 9.59 -7.37 -28.04
N ASN A 137 9.40 -6.30 -27.26
CA ASN A 137 10.44 -5.32 -27.02
C ASN A 137 11.68 -5.94 -26.35
N ILE A 138 11.50 -6.72 -25.27
CA ILE A 138 12.61 -7.36 -24.56
C ILE A 138 13.34 -8.32 -25.47
N ARG A 139 12.64 -9.17 -26.23
CA ARG A 139 13.26 -10.12 -27.17
C ARG A 139 14.02 -9.40 -28.28
N GLY A 140 13.53 -8.24 -28.74
CA GLY A 140 14.22 -7.37 -29.68
C GLY A 140 15.44 -6.62 -29.11
N GLY A 141 15.67 -6.69 -27.80
CA GLY A 141 16.78 -5.98 -27.14
C GLY A 141 16.51 -4.50 -26.91
N HIS A 142 15.22 -4.09 -26.96
CA HIS A 142 14.82 -2.70 -26.79
C HIS A 142 14.90 -2.28 -25.34
N PHE A 143 15.31 -1.03 -25.11
CA PHE A 143 15.27 -0.41 -23.79
C PHE A 143 13.91 0.27 -23.66
N THR A 144 13.05 -0.31 -22.83
CA THR A 144 11.61 -0.03 -22.80
C THR A 144 11.20 0.67 -21.54
N VAL A 145 10.20 1.55 -21.67
CA VAL A 145 9.55 2.21 -20.52
C VAL A 145 8.19 1.56 -20.29
N LEU A 146 7.91 1.10 -19.07
CA LEU A 146 6.59 0.67 -18.62
C LEU A 146 6.03 1.71 -17.65
N PHE A 147 5.10 2.54 -18.14
CA PHE A 147 4.57 3.66 -17.35
C PHE A 147 3.08 3.52 -17.06
N GLY A 148 2.59 4.26 -16.06
CA GLY A 148 1.19 4.26 -15.68
C GLY A 148 0.97 4.84 -14.29
N THR A 149 -0.28 5.00 -13.89
CA THR A 149 -0.65 5.58 -12.60
C THR A 149 -0.18 4.73 -11.42
N ARG A 150 -0.04 5.33 -10.24
CA ARG A 150 0.32 4.60 -9.01
C ARG A 150 -0.74 3.55 -8.68
N ALA A 151 -0.31 2.38 -8.22
CA ALA A 151 -1.19 1.24 -7.94
C ALA A 151 -2.01 0.70 -9.15
N SER A 152 -1.59 0.98 -10.39
CA SER A 152 -2.22 0.39 -11.60
C SER A 152 -1.78 -1.05 -11.90
N GLY A 153 -0.88 -1.64 -11.10
CA GLY A 153 -0.40 -3.01 -11.29
C GLY A 153 0.87 -3.17 -12.14
N LYS A 154 1.58 -2.07 -12.45
CA LYS A 154 2.84 -2.11 -13.24
C LYS A 154 3.87 -3.09 -12.68
N THR A 155 4.14 -3.01 -11.39
CA THR A 155 5.13 -3.87 -10.73
C THR A 155 4.69 -5.33 -10.78
N THR A 156 3.41 -5.63 -10.53
CA THR A 156 2.85 -6.98 -10.69
C THR A 156 3.06 -7.50 -12.12
N ARG A 157 2.80 -6.65 -13.12
CA ARG A 157 3.00 -6.97 -14.54
C ARG A 157 4.47 -7.27 -14.88
N ALA A 158 5.40 -6.50 -14.33
CA ALA A 158 6.84 -6.72 -14.51
C ALA A 158 7.32 -8.01 -13.84
N LEU A 159 6.89 -8.27 -12.60
CA LEU A 159 7.23 -9.52 -11.90
C LEU A 159 6.66 -10.76 -12.61
N TYR A 160 5.45 -10.64 -13.19
CA TYR A 160 4.90 -11.70 -14.04
C TYR A 160 5.75 -11.92 -15.30
N ALA A 161 6.20 -10.83 -15.94
CA ALA A 161 7.07 -10.92 -17.11
C ALA A 161 8.40 -11.59 -16.80
N ILE A 162 9.02 -11.27 -15.66
CA ILE A 162 10.28 -11.90 -15.21
C ILE A 162 10.13 -13.42 -15.14
N ASN A 163 9.08 -13.92 -14.47
CA ASN A 163 8.87 -15.36 -14.32
C ASN A 163 8.75 -16.11 -15.67
N GLN A 164 8.21 -15.46 -16.70
CA GLN A 164 8.11 -16.03 -18.04
C GLN A 164 9.45 -15.95 -18.80
N LEU A 165 10.14 -14.82 -18.71
CA LEU A 165 11.43 -14.60 -19.37
C LEU A 165 12.53 -15.53 -18.83
N GLU A 166 12.53 -15.82 -17.54
CA GLU A 166 13.45 -16.77 -16.93
C GLU A 166 13.27 -18.19 -17.50
N GLN A 167 12.03 -18.59 -17.79
CA GLN A 167 11.72 -19.87 -18.45
C GLN A 167 12.21 -19.90 -19.92
N GLU A 168 12.32 -18.75 -20.57
CA GLU A 168 12.90 -18.58 -21.91
C GLU A 168 14.44 -18.49 -21.92
N GLY A 169 15.07 -18.59 -20.74
CA GLY A 169 16.52 -18.53 -20.58
C GLY A 169 17.11 -17.13 -20.63
N PHE A 170 16.34 -16.11 -20.23
CA PHE A 170 16.89 -14.80 -19.85
C PHE A 170 17.32 -14.82 -18.37
N VAL A 171 18.32 -14.02 -18.03
CA VAL A 171 18.71 -13.79 -16.64
C VAL A 171 18.16 -12.43 -16.22
N CYS A 172 17.16 -12.44 -15.35
CA CYS A 172 16.45 -11.22 -14.95
C CYS A 172 16.95 -10.70 -13.60
N ASN A 173 17.10 -9.38 -13.49
CA ASN A 173 17.35 -8.71 -12.21
C ASN A 173 16.29 -7.64 -11.99
N TYR A 174 15.65 -7.67 -10.82
CA TYR A 174 14.66 -6.69 -10.41
C TYR A 174 15.18 -5.83 -9.26
N LEU A 175 15.07 -4.52 -9.40
CA LEU A 175 15.38 -3.57 -8.34
C LEU A 175 14.43 -2.37 -8.39
N SER A 176 14.37 -1.60 -7.30
CA SER A 176 13.65 -0.32 -7.25
C SER A 176 14.60 0.81 -6.87
N PHE A 177 14.43 1.97 -7.49
CA PHE A 177 15.19 3.18 -7.17
C PHE A 177 14.84 3.80 -5.82
N GLU A 178 13.72 3.45 -5.16
CA GLU A 178 13.50 3.82 -3.76
C GLU A 178 14.58 3.24 -2.82
N GLN A 179 15.28 2.18 -3.24
CA GLN A 179 16.35 1.54 -2.47
C GLN A 179 17.75 2.13 -2.76
N ILE A 180 17.86 3.03 -3.74
CA ILE A 180 19.12 3.54 -4.23
C ILE A 180 19.44 4.90 -3.60
N ASN A 181 20.62 5.00 -3.00
CA ASN A 181 21.11 6.28 -2.48
C ASN A 181 21.68 7.13 -3.61
N ALA A 182 20.97 8.21 -3.96
CA ALA A 182 21.37 9.18 -4.99
C ALA A 182 22.79 9.75 -4.81
N ASN A 183 23.24 9.99 -3.57
CA ASN A 183 24.57 10.58 -3.30
C ASN A 183 25.72 9.59 -3.54
N ASN A 184 25.43 8.29 -3.56
CA ASN A 184 26.41 7.24 -3.83
C ASN A 184 25.81 6.24 -4.81
N PHE A 185 25.31 6.77 -5.93
CA PHE A 185 24.44 6.05 -6.85
C PHE A 185 25.06 4.73 -7.32
N TRP A 186 26.24 4.76 -7.94
CA TRP A 186 26.86 3.56 -8.54
C TRP A 186 27.14 2.46 -7.51
N VAL A 187 27.65 2.81 -6.33
CA VAL A 187 27.87 1.85 -5.24
C VAL A 187 26.56 1.26 -4.73
N SER A 188 25.54 2.10 -4.51
CA SER A 188 24.23 1.64 -4.04
C SER A 188 23.53 0.77 -5.09
N PHE A 189 23.67 1.13 -6.36
CA PHE A 189 23.09 0.44 -7.50
C PHE A 189 23.75 -0.93 -7.69
N GLY A 190 25.08 -1.00 -7.73
CA GLY A 190 25.84 -2.24 -7.83
C GLY A 190 25.57 -3.22 -6.70
N ARG A 191 25.55 -2.75 -5.45
CA ARG A 191 25.19 -3.58 -4.30
C ARG A 191 23.77 -4.11 -4.37
N THR A 192 22.83 -3.32 -4.88
CA THR A 192 21.43 -3.75 -5.03
C THR A 192 21.29 -4.79 -6.14
N LEU A 193 21.99 -4.60 -7.27
CA LEU A 193 22.06 -5.58 -8.35
C LEU A 193 22.61 -6.92 -7.84
N SER A 194 23.74 -6.89 -7.12
CA SER A 194 24.34 -8.09 -6.54
C SER A 194 23.43 -8.78 -5.52
N ARG A 195 22.75 -8.02 -4.65
CA ARG A 195 21.87 -8.60 -3.63
C ARG A 195 20.61 -9.27 -4.22
N ASN A 196 20.08 -8.71 -5.30
CA ASN A 196 18.82 -9.15 -5.90
C ASN A 196 19.02 -10.15 -7.04
N GLY A 197 20.24 -10.25 -7.56
CA GLY A 197 20.60 -11.15 -8.65
C GLY A 197 21.06 -12.53 -8.19
N ASP A 198 21.27 -13.41 -9.15
CA ASP A 198 21.97 -14.68 -8.96
C ASP A 198 23.50 -14.49 -9.02
N ASP A 199 24.24 -15.60 -9.08
CA ASP A 199 25.71 -15.62 -9.13
C ASP A 199 26.29 -14.78 -10.30
N HIS A 200 25.51 -14.49 -11.36
CA HIS A 200 25.96 -13.62 -12.44
C HIS A 200 26.10 -12.15 -12.02
N PHE A 201 25.55 -11.75 -10.88
CA PHE A 201 25.60 -10.38 -10.35
C PHE A 201 26.55 -10.22 -9.16
N ASP A 202 27.25 -11.27 -8.70
CA ASP A 202 28.14 -11.19 -7.55
C ASP A 202 29.22 -10.11 -7.70
N SER A 203 29.77 -9.98 -8.91
CA SER A 203 30.77 -8.94 -9.24
C SER A 203 30.20 -7.52 -9.19
N CYS A 204 28.87 -7.34 -9.23
CA CYS A 204 28.25 -6.03 -9.14
C CYS A 204 28.47 -5.38 -7.76
N SER A 205 28.78 -6.17 -6.72
CA SER A 205 29.06 -5.65 -5.38
C SER A 205 30.28 -4.70 -5.31
N PHE A 206 31.15 -4.75 -6.32
CA PHE A 206 32.36 -3.93 -6.45
C PHE A 206 32.19 -2.71 -7.36
N ILE A 207 30.99 -2.47 -7.91
CA ILE A 207 30.73 -1.31 -8.77
C ILE A 207 30.79 -0.04 -7.92
N ASP A 208 31.60 0.93 -8.36
CA ASP A 208 31.79 2.23 -7.70
C ASP A 208 31.68 3.43 -8.66
N SER A 209 31.58 3.15 -9.96
CA SER A 209 31.66 4.11 -11.06
C SER A 209 30.90 3.60 -12.28
N SER A 210 30.61 4.48 -13.25
CA SER A 210 30.00 4.07 -14.52
C SER A 210 30.91 3.13 -15.32
N GLU A 211 32.23 3.31 -15.28
CA GLU A 211 33.19 2.41 -15.92
C GLU A 211 33.16 1.01 -15.31
N SER A 212 33.19 0.91 -13.97
CA SER A 212 33.09 -0.38 -13.28
C SER A 212 31.78 -1.12 -13.58
N PHE A 213 30.68 -0.38 -13.78
CA PHE A 213 29.40 -0.95 -14.22
C PHE A 213 29.49 -1.53 -15.65
N LEU A 214 30.08 -0.80 -16.60
CA LEU A 214 30.28 -1.27 -17.96
C LEU A 214 31.18 -2.52 -18.02
N ASP A 215 32.26 -2.53 -17.24
CA ASP A 215 33.17 -3.68 -17.17
C ASP A 215 32.49 -4.91 -16.56
N CYS A 216 31.65 -4.70 -15.53
CA CYS A 216 30.88 -5.77 -14.91
C CYS A 216 29.98 -6.48 -15.93
N PHE A 217 29.34 -5.75 -16.84
CA PHE A 217 28.43 -6.33 -17.84
C PHE A 217 29.06 -6.54 -19.23
N SER A 218 30.39 -6.59 -19.31
CA SER A 218 31.09 -6.87 -20.55
C SER A 218 30.94 -8.34 -20.97
N LYS A 219 30.73 -8.61 -22.26
CA LYS A 219 30.76 -9.98 -22.81
C LYS A 219 32.12 -10.67 -22.63
N LYS A 220 33.20 -9.91 -22.45
CA LYS A 220 34.51 -10.49 -22.09
C LYS A 220 34.47 -11.17 -20.73
N THR A 221 33.61 -10.69 -19.82
CA THR A 221 33.48 -11.19 -18.45
C THR A 221 32.56 -12.41 -18.38
N HIS A 222 31.42 -12.40 -19.08
CA HIS A 222 30.41 -13.46 -18.97
C HIS A 222 30.19 -14.33 -20.23
N GLY A 223 30.83 -14.00 -21.35
CA GLY A 223 30.63 -14.66 -22.64
C GLY A 223 29.39 -14.20 -23.41
N ASP A 224 29.28 -14.64 -24.67
CA ASP A 224 28.30 -14.12 -25.64
C ASP A 224 26.87 -14.67 -25.47
N LYS A 225 26.69 -15.73 -24.68
CA LYS A 225 25.40 -16.43 -24.54
C LYS A 225 24.50 -15.87 -23.45
N LEU A 226 25.06 -15.09 -22.52
CA LEU A 226 24.33 -14.53 -21.39
C LEU A 226 23.48 -13.35 -21.85
N ARG A 227 22.16 -13.42 -21.62
CA ARG A 227 21.19 -12.38 -21.95
C ARG A 227 20.56 -11.85 -20.68
N ILE A 228 21.09 -10.73 -20.18
CA ILE A 228 20.62 -10.09 -18.95
C ILE A 228 19.49 -9.11 -19.26
N VAL A 229 18.42 -9.14 -18.47
CA VAL A 229 17.35 -8.13 -18.50
C VAL A 229 17.27 -7.47 -17.14
N ILE A 230 17.43 -6.15 -17.09
CA ILE A 230 17.35 -5.37 -15.85
C ILE A 230 16.01 -4.65 -15.78
N PHE A 231 15.22 -4.95 -14.76
CA PHE A 231 13.98 -4.26 -14.43
C PHE A 231 14.24 -3.27 -13.30
N ILE A 232 13.96 -2.00 -13.58
CA ILE A 232 14.16 -0.89 -12.64
C ILE A 232 12.80 -0.27 -12.33
N ASP A 233 12.25 -0.58 -11.17
CA ASP A 233 11.02 0.03 -10.68
C ASP A 233 11.27 1.37 -9.98
N GLU A 234 10.22 2.19 -9.93
CA GLU A 234 10.25 3.56 -9.42
C GLU A 234 11.35 4.39 -10.07
N PHE A 235 11.51 4.26 -11.39
CA PHE A 235 12.53 4.96 -12.17
C PHE A 235 12.46 6.49 -12.01
N ASP A 236 11.30 7.03 -11.64
CA ASP A 236 11.12 8.43 -11.25
C ASP A 236 11.95 8.85 -10.03
N GLY A 237 12.43 7.92 -9.21
CA GLY A 237 13.41 8.19 -8.15
C GLY A 237 14.72 8.79 -8.65
N LEU A 238 15.06 8.62 -9.94
CA LEU A 238 16.25 9.24 -10.53
C LEU A 238 16.14 10.78 -10.60
N PHE A 239 14.94 11.36 -10.52
CA PHE A 239 14.77 12.81 -10.39
C PHE A 239 15.31 13.37 -9.06
N GLU A 240 15.49 12.53 -8.04
CA GLU A 240 16.10 12.92 -6.77
C GLU A 240 17.63 12.98 -6.85
N ALA A 241 18.24 12.38 -7.88
CA ALA A 241 19.67 12.42 -8.11
C ALA A 241 20.12 13.74 -8.73
N ASP A 242 21.39 14.09 -8.49
CA ASP A 242 22.02 15.23 -9.13
C ASP A 242 21.98 15.12 -10.66
N ALA A 243 21.87 16.27 -11.33
CA ALA A 243 21.76 16.33 -12.79
C ALA A 243 22.95 15.65 -13.50
N GLN A 244 24.15 15.72 -12.91
CA GLN A 244 25.34 15.04 -13.44
C GLN A 244 25.18 13.52 -13.38
N ILE A 245 24.73 12.97 -12.26
CA ILE A 245 24.48 11.53 -12.09
C ILE A 245 23.38 11.06 -13.04
N ARG A 246 22.28 11.79 -13.12
CA ARG A 246 21.19 11.48 -14.05
C ARG A 246 21.69 11.44 -15.50
N SER A 247 22.46 12.43 -15.92
CA SER A 247 23.06 12.47 -17.27
C SER A 247 24.02 11.30 -17.50
N GLU A 248 24.84 10.97 -16.51
CA GLU A 248 25.80 9.86 -16.57
C GLU A 248 25.09 8.50 -16.75
N VAL A 249 24.09 8.20 -15.90
CA VAL A 249 23.31 6.96 -15.96
C VAL A 249 22.64 6.79 -17.33
N LEU A 250 22.01 7.85 -17.83
CA LEU A 250 21.37 7.83 -19.15
C LEU A 250 22.41 7.59 -20.27
N LYS A 251 23.57 8.25 -20.22
CA LYS A 251 24.66 8.02 -21.19
C LYS A 251 25.15 6.57 -21.17
N VAL A 252 25.31 5.97 -19.99
CA VAL A 252 25.72 4.57 -19.83
C VAL A 252 24.70 3.63 -20.46
N PHE A 253 23.41 3.77 -20.14
CA PHE A 253 22.36 2.93 -20.71
C PHE A 253 22.30 3.05 -22.23
N ARG A 254 22.43 4.27 -22.76
CA ARG A 254 22.50 4.50 -24.21
C ARG A 254 23.75 3.87 -24.83
N GLY A 255 24.88 3.94 -24.15
CA GLY A 255 26.13 3.32 -24.57
C GLY A 255 26.00 1.80 -24.70
N ILE A 256 25.32 1.16 -23.75
CA ILE A 256 25.03 -0.27 -23.76
C ILE A 256 24.09 -0.62 -24.92
N ARG A 257 22.98 0.08 -25.05
CA ARG A 257 21.97 -0.17 -26.10
C ARG A 257 22.56 -0.17 -27.51
N ASN A 258 23.49 0.74 -27.78
CA ASN A 258 24.07 0.90 -29.12
C ASN A 258 25.33 0.04 -29.34
N ASN A 259 25.72 -0.82 -28.39
CA ASN A 259 26.95 -1.59 -28.45
C ASN A 259 26.71 -3.06 -28.13
N ILE A 260 27.03 -3.94 -29.08
CA ILE A 260 26.87 -5.39 -28.94
C ILE A 260 27.87 -6.05 -27.97
N ALA A 261 28.81 -5.30 -27.38
CA ALA A 261 29.85 -5.81 -26.48
C ALA A 261 29.37 -6.12 -25.05
N PHE A 262 28.11 -5.82 -24.72
CA PHE A 262 27.56 -6.00 -23.37
C PHE A 262 26.56 -7.15 -23.29
N THR A 263 26.47 -7.76 -22.11
CA THR A 263 25.58 -8.91 -21.81
C THR A 263 24.16 -8.46 -21.44
N ILE A 264 24.00 -7.19 -21.08
CA ILE A 264 22.69 -6.55 -20.90
C ILE A 264 22.00 -6.53 -22.26
N HIS A 265 21.00 -7.38 -22.38
CA HIS A 265 20.16 -7.53 -23.57
C HIS A 265 19.06 -6.48 -23.60
N SER A 266 18.43 -6.17 -22.46
CA SER A 266 17.37 -5.17 -22.37
C SER A 266 17.31 -4.54 -20.97
N ILE A 267 16.82 -3.30 -20.90
CA ILE A 267 16.48 -2.61 -19.66
C ILE A 267 15.01 -2.18 -19.73
N VAL A 268 14.27 -2.46 -18.66
CA VAL A 268 12.87 -2.04 -18.51
C VAL A 268 12.78 -1.03 -17.36
N ALA A 269 12.56 0.24 -17.69
CA ALA A 269 12.31 1.29 -16.73
C ALA A 269 10.81 1.36 -16.40
N ILE A 270 10.46 1.18 -15.13
CA ILE A 270 9.07 1.17 -14.65
C ILE A 270 8.85 2.37 -13.76
N GLY A 271 7.74 3.09 -13.95
CA GLY A 271 7.46 4.26 -13.11
C GLY A 271 6.18 5.00 -13.47
N THR A 272 6.05 6.21 -12.95
CA THR A 272 4.91 7.09 -13.26
C THR A 272 5.07 7.77 -14.63
N PHE A 273 4.09 8.57 -15.04
CA PHE A 273 4.14 9.27 -16.32
C PHE A 273 5.38 10.19 -16.48
N SER A 274 5.93 10.71 -15.37
CA SER A 274 7.08 11.62 -15.39
C SER A 274 8.33 11.03 -16.03
N ILE A 275 8.50 9.70 -16.02
CA ILE A 275 9.69 9.04 -16.57
C ILE A 275 9.84 9.20 -18.09
N LEU A 276 8.74 9.54 -18.80
CA LEU A 276 8.79 9.86 -20.23
C LEU A 276 9.51 11.19 -20.51
N HIS A 277 9.68 12.03 -19.50
CA HIS A 277 10.27 13.36 -19.59
C HIS A 277 11.66 13.45 -18.96
N ILE A 278 12.25 12.32 -18.56
CA ILE A 278 13.50 12.31 -17.79
C ILE A 278 14.70 12.92 -18.53
N ASP A 279 14.64 12.95 -19.87
CA ASP A 279 15.65 13.58 -20.72
C ASP A 279 15.43 15.09 -20.93
N SER A 280 14.23 15.62 -20.66
CA SER A 280 13.88 17.01 -21.01
C SER A 280 14.42 18.08 -20.06
N ASP A 281 14.91 17.68 -18.89
CA ASP A 281 15.54 18.58 -17.91
C ASP A 281 17.06 18.72 -18.11
N ILE A 282 17.62 18.17 -19.20
CA ILE A 282 19.03 18.35 -19.58
C ILE A 282 19.09 19.53 -20.56
N ASP A 283 19.34 20.72 -20.00
CA ASP A 283 19.59 22.03 -20.62
C ASP A 283 19.28 22.20 -22.12
N SER A 284 18.29 23.05 -22.36
CA SER A 284 18.08 23.81 -23.59
C SER A 284 19.36 24.47 -24.09
N GLU A 285 19.98 23.90 -25.14
CA GLU A 285 20.53 24.63 -26.31
C GLU A 285 21.35 23.75 -27.27
N SER A 286 21.63 22.47 -26.99
CA SER A 286 22.50 21.70 -27.92
C SER A 286 22.36 20.18 -27.99
N THR A 287 21.19 19.59 -27.72
CA THR A 287 20.94 18.19 -28.15
C THR A 287 19.46 17.89 -28.34
N TYR A 288 18.94 18.18 -29.54
CA TYR A 288 17.75 17.47 -30.00
C TYR A 288 18.06 15.96 -30.05
N SER A 289 17.20 15.15 -29.42
CA SER A 289 16.95 13.71 -29.67
C SER A 289 18.02 12.66 -29.31
N LEU A 290 18.39 12.48 -28.05
CA LEU A 290 19.26 11.33 -27.68
C LEU A 290 18.83 10.58 -26.40
N SER A 291 17.53 10.31 -26.26
CA SER A 291 17.00 9.51 -25.15
C SER A 291 17.57 8.08 -25.12
N SER A 292 17.87 7.60 -23.90
CA SER A 292 18.27 6.21 -23.63
C SER A 292 17.11 5.23 -23.80
N PHE A 293 15.88 5.72 -23.75
CA PHE A 293 14.65 4.96 -23.95
C PHE A 293 13.88 5.53 -25.13
N ASN A 294 13.47 4.67 -26.07
CA ASN A 294 12.67 5.17 -27.18
C ASN A 294 11.23 5.41 -26.71
N ILE A 295 10.76 6.67 -26.71
CA ILE A 295 9.39 7.01 -26.30
C ILE A 295 8.35 6.29 -27.18
N SER A 296 8.66 6.01 -28.46
CA SER A 296 7.75 5.24 -29.32
C SER A 296 7.63 3.77 -28.90
N GLU A 297 8.56 3.28 -28.10
CA GLU A 297 8.56 1.92 -27.53
C GLU A 297 8.02 1.91 -26.09
N ALA A 298 7.56 3.06 -25.57
CA ALA A 298 6.98 3.14 -24.23
C ALA A 298 5.63 2.44 -24.18
N ILE A 299 5.44 1.62 -23.15
CA ILE A 299 4.26 0.81 -22.92
C ILE A 299 3.46 1.42 -21.78
N GLN A 300 2.27 1.91 -22.10
CA GLN A 300 1.31 2.29 -21.07
C GLN A 300 0.71 1.04 -20.42
N ASN A 301 0.69 1.01 -19.10
CA ASN A 301 -0.01 -0.01 -18.35
C ASN A 301 -1.52 0.25 -18.41
N LYS A 302 -2.23 -0.60 -19.16
CA LYS A 302 -3.67 -0.47 -19.37
C LYS A 302 -4.45 -0.85 -18.12
N TYR A 303 -5.60 -0.19 -17.95
CA TYR A 303 -6.58 -0.55 -16.94
C TYR A 303 -7.35 -1.80 -17.33
N PHE A 304 -8.02 -2.41 -16.36
CA PHE A 304 -8.86 -3.56 -16.60
C PHE A 304 -10.05 -3.17 -17.48
N ILE A 305 -10.41 -4.06 -18.40
CA ILE A 305 -11.70 -3.99 -19.09
C ILE A 305 -12.80 -4.59 -18.22
N LEU A 306 -14.07 -4.33 -18.55
CA LEU A 306 -15.21 -4.79 -17.76
C LEU A 306 -15.17 -6.31 -17.55
N GLU A 307 -14.84 -7.07 -18.59
CA GLU A 307 -14.77 -8.54 -18.55
C GLU A 307 -13.72 -9.05 -17.55
N GLN A 308 -12.61 -8.32 -17.39
CA GLN A 308 -11.58 -8.65 -16.41
C GLN A 308 -12.05 -8.33 -14.97
N VAL A 309 -12.78 -7.23 -14.79
CA VAL A 309 -13.40 -6.90 -13.49
C VAL A 309 -14.47 -7.95 -13.13
N GLU A 310 -15.33 -8.31 -14.07
CA GLU A 310 -16.33 -9.39 -13.92
C GLU A 310 -15.65 -10.71 -13.52
N SER A 311 -14.58 -11.12 -14.21
CA SER A 311 -13.83 -12.32 -13.86
C SER A 311 -13.30 -12.31 -12.42
N LEU A 312 -12.70 -11.20 -11.97
CA LEU A 312 -12.19 -11.08 -10.60
C LEU A 312 -13.30 -11.17 -9.55
N PHE A 313 -14.43 -10.50 -9.78
CA PHE A 313 -15.55 -10.50 -8.84
C PHE A 313 -16.34 -11.82 -8.86
N ASN A 314 -16.39 -12.52 -9.99
CA ASN A 314 -16.97 -13.86 -10.07
C ASN A 314 -16.13 -14.86 -9.27
N GLN A 315 -14.80 -14.83 -9.42
CA GLN A 315 -13.89 -15.64 -8.61
C GLN A 315 -14.06 -15.37 -7.10
N PHE A 316 -14.22 -14.10 -6.72
CA PHE A 316 -14.49 -13.71 -5.34
C PHE A 316 -15.85 -14.20 -4.82
N ALA A 317 -16.89 -14.09 -5.65
CA ALA A 317 -18.24 -14.57 -5.34
C ALA A 317 -18.27 -16.09 -5.15
N GLU A 318 -17.59 -16.83 -6.03
CA GLU A 318 -17.43 -18.30 -5.96
C GLU A 318 -16.70 -18.74 -4.69
N ASP A 319 -15.56 -18.14 -4.38
CA ASP A 319 -14.76 -18.46 -3.18
C ASP A 319 -15.55 -18.25 -1.88
N LEU A 320 -16.39 -17.21 -1.86
CA LEU A 320 -17.22 -16.87 -0.71
C LEU A 320 -18.60 -17.53 -0.70
N LYS A 321 -18.98 -18.20 -1.80
CA LYS A 321 -20.33 -18.73 -2.02
C LYS A 321 -21.41 -17.65 -1.82
N ILE A 322 -21.14 -16.46 -2.30
CA ILE A 322 -22.10 -15.34 -2.35
C ILE A 322 -22.49 -15.07 -3.81
N SER A 323 -23.64 -14.45 -4.02
CA SER A 323 -23.99 -13.79 -5.28
C SER A 323 -23.79 -12.29 -5.14
N ILE A 324 -23.35 -11.67 -6.22
CA ILE A 324 -23.16 -10.22 -6.32
C ILE A 324 -23.99 -9.76 -7.51
N ASP A 325 -24.90 -8.80 -7.30
CA ASP A 325 -25.70 -8.21 -8.38
C ASP A 325 -24.75 -7.65 -9.47
N LYS A 326 -25.07 -7.89 -10.75
CA LYS A 326 -24.21 -7.48 -11.88
C LYS A 326 -23.99 -5.97 -11.92
N GLU A 327 -25.02 -5.22 -11.54
CA GLU A 327 -25.03 -3.76 -11.44
C GLU A 327 -23.96 -3.24 -10.47
N ILE A 328 -23.56 -4.03 -9.46
CA ILE A 328 -22.46 -3.68 -8.56
C ILE A 328 -21.14 -3.72 -9.31
N ILE A 329 -20.90 -4.77 -10.10
CA ILE A 329 -19.67 -4.95 -10.86
C ILE A 329 -19.55 -3.84 -11.93
N GLU A 330 -20.66 -3.53 -12.60
CA GLU A 330 -20.75 -2.43 -13.58
C GLU A 330 -20.52 -1.05 -12.94
N ASP A 331 -21.08 -0.80 -11.75
CA ASP A 331 -20.85 0.45 -11.01
C ASP A 331 -19.41 0.55 -10.48
N ILE A 332 -18.80 -0.56 -10.03
CA ILE A 332 -17.37 -0.61 -9.68
C ILE A 332 -16.51 -0.27 -10.89
N TYR A 333 -16.76 -0.90 -12.04
CA TYR A 333 -16.04 -0.57 -13.27
C TYR A 333 -16.22 0.91 -13.63
N THR A 334 -17.44 1.44 -13.56
CA THR A 334 -17.74 2.85 -13.84
C THR A 334 -17.01 3.80 -12.88
N LEU A 335 -17.01 3.51 -11.57
CA LEU A 335 -16.36 4.35 -10.56
C LEU A 335 -14.84 4.31 -10.67
N THR A 336 -14.28 3.17 -11.02
CA THR A 336 -12.82 2.94 -11.02
C THR A 336 -12.17 3.11 -12.39
N ASP A 337 -12.98 3.14 -13.45
CA ASP A 337 -12.55 3.04 -14.85
C ASP A 337 -11.66 1.81 -15.12
N GLY A 338 -11.75 0.78 -14.28
CA GLY A 338 -10.90 -0.41 -14.35
C GLY A 338 -9.49 -0.24 -13.72
N HIS A 339 -9.22 0.86 -13.01
CA HIS A 339 -7.94 1.02 -12.32
C HIS A 339 -7.70 -0.11 -11.30
N ALA A 340 -6.69 -0.96 -11.54
CA ALA A 340 -6.45 -2.18 -10.76
C ALA A 340 -6.49 -1.97 -9.22
N GLY A 341 -5.72 -1.02 -8.69
CA GLY A 341 -5.73 -0.71 -7.26
C GLY A 341 -7.09 -0.27 -6.71
N LEU A 342 -7.89 0.50 -7.46
CA LEU A 342 -9.23 0.91 -7.03
C LEU A 342 -10.23 -0.25 -7.13
N VAL A 343 -10.13 -1.08 -8.17
CA VAL A 343 -10.94 -2.30 -8.32
C VAL A 343 -10.69 -3.26 -7.15
N CYS A 344 -9.42 -3.54 -6.83
CA CYS A 344 -9.06 -4.36 -5.67
C CYS A 344 -9.50 -3.72 -4.34
N LEU A 345 -9.49 -2.39 -4.26
CA LEU A 345 -10.00 -1.67 -3.10
C LEU A 345 -11.51 -1.90 -2.92
N CYS A 346 -12.30 -1.80 -4.00
CA CYS A 346 -13.73 -2.10 -3.99
C CYS A 346 -13.99 -3.54 -3.49
N GLY A 347 -13.24 -4.52 -4.01
CA GLY A 347 -13.33 -5.91 -3.54
C GLY A 347 -13.04 -6.05 -2.05
N ARG A 348 -11.98 -5.38 -1.57
CA ARG A 348 -11.59 -5.44 -0.15
C ARG A 348 -12.59 -4.76 0.78
N VAL A 349 -13.17 -3.62 0.39
CA VAL A 349 -14.17 -2.94 1.23
C VAL A 349 -15.49 -3.72 1.27
N ILE A 350 -15.86 -4.39 0.17
CA ILE A 350 -17.00 -5.32 0.14
C ILE A 350 -16.74 -6.46 1.13
N GLU A 351 -15.59 -7.13 1.04
CA GLU A 351 -15.23 -8.22 1.95
C GLU A 351 -15.26 -7.80 3.42
N ASN A 352 -14.70 -6.63 3.74
CA ASN A 352 -14.51 -6.21 5.13
C ASN A 352 -15.77 -5.66 5.78
N ASN A 353 -16.62 -4.95 5.03
CA ASN A 353 -17.73 -4.16 5.57
C ASN A 353 -19.10 -4.71 5.19
N LEU A 354 -19.24 -5.21 3.96
CA LEU A 354 -20.54 -5.61 3.42
C LEU A 354 -20.79 -7.10 3.61
N VAL A 355 -19.82 -7.96 3.28
CA VAL A 355 -20.00 -9.43 3.38
C VAL A 355 -20.31 -9.86 4.83
N LYS A 356 -19.67 -9.24 5.82
CA LYS A 356 -19.91 -9.56 7.25
C LYS A 356 -21.28 -9.14 7.75
N SER A 357 -21.94 -8.21 7.07
CA SER A 357 -23.24 -7.65 7.46
C SER A 357 -24.40 -8.17 6.59
N LEU A 358 -24.14 -9.10 5.68
CA LEU A 358 -25.18 -9.70 4.86
C LEU A 358 -26.09 -10.62 5.69
N GLU A 359 -27.37 -10.26 5.78
CA GLU A 359 -28.45 -11.16 6.19
C GLU A 359 -28.81 -12.09 5.01
N GLY A 360 -27.87 -12.92 4.57
CA GLY A 360 -28.04 -13.85 3.44
C GLY A 360 -26.78 -13.99 2.58
N SER A 361 -26.92 -14.65 1.42
CA SER A 361 -25.82 -14.90 0.49
C SER A 361 -25.79 -13.95 -0.72
N ASN A 362 -26.67 -12.96 -0.80
CA ASN A 362 -26.71 -12.02 -1.93
C ASN A 362 -26.36 -10.59 -1.53
N LEU A 363 -25.35 -10.01 -2.18
CA LEU A 363 -25.03 -8.60 -2.07
C LEU A 363 -25.83 -7.80 -3.10
N LYS A 364 -26.79 -7.01 -2.59
CA LYS A 364 -27.70 -6.21 -3.42
C LYS A 364 -27.14 -4.85 -3.82
N TYR A 365 -27.51 -4.37 -5.01
CA TYR A 365 -27.02 -3.10 -5.56
C TYR A 365 -27.30 -1.88 -4.66
N ASN A 366 -28.47 -1.81 -4.01
CA ASN A 366 -28.81 -0.68 -3.13
C ASN A 366 -27.87 -0.56 -1.91
N ILE A 367 -27.43 -1.69 -1.34
CA ILE A 367 -26.48 -1.73 -0.22
C ILE A 367 -25.12 -1.21 -0.69
N TRP A 368 -24.63 -1.71 -1.82
CA TRP A 368 -23.39 -1.22 -2.44
C TRP A 368 -23.48 0.28 -2.73
N LYS A 369 -24.57 0.72 -3.36
CA LYS A 369 -24.72 2.11 -3.78
C LYS A 369 -24.70 3.06 -2.58
N HIS A 370 -25.42 2.73 -1.51
CA HIS A 370 -25.38 3.51 -0.28
C HIS A 370 -23.95 3.61 0.28
N PHE A 371 -23.24 2.48 0.41
CA PHE A 371 -21.86 2.44 0.89
C PHE A 371 -20.89 3.22 -0.01
N SER A 372 -21.06 3.13 -1.33
CA SER A 372 -20.21 3.82 -2.32
C SER A 372 -20.26 5.33 -2.15
N VAL A 373 -21.43 5.89 -1.80
CA VAL A 373 -21.64 7.32 -1.61
C VAL A 373 -21.17 7.78 -0.24
N THR A 374 -21.43 7.00 0.82
CA THR A 374 -21.20 7.44 2.20
C THR A 374 -19.80 7.12 2.73
N SER A 375 -19.19 6.01 2.30
CA SER A 375 -18.00 5.46 2.97
C SER A 375 -16.83 5.14 2.04
N LEU A 376 -17.04 4.88 0.75
CA LEU A 376 -15.97 4.41 -0.14
C LEU A 376 -14.77 5.37 -0.24
N VAL A 377 -15.01 6.69 -0.31
CA VAL A 377 -13.92 7.68 -0.31
C VAL A 377 -13.16 7.70 1.03
N TRP A 378 -13.85 7.50 2.15
CA TRP A 378 -13.20 7.37 3.47
C TRP A 378 -12.30 6.16 3.52
N GLU A 379 -12.76 5.01 3.03
CA GLU A 379 -11.94 3.81 2.92
C GLU A 379 -10.75 4.02 1.97
N ALA A 380 -10.96 4.67 0.83
CA ALA A 380 -9.91 4.94 -0.16
C ALA A 380 -8.72 5.72 0.40
N ILE A 381 -8.97 6.77 1.19
CA ILE A 381 -7.89 7.59 1.78
C ILE A 381 -7.13 6.90 2.93
N THR A 382 -7.62 5.74 3.41
CA THR A 382 -6.85 4.95 4.38
C THR A 382 -5.59 4.35 3.75
N TYR A 383 -5.58 4.17 2.43
CA TYR A 383 -4.46 3.59 1.69
C TYR A 383 -3.39 4.64 1.40
N SER A 384 -2.12 4.26 1.63
CA SER A 384 -0.96 5.15 1.50
C SER A 384 -0.89 5.83 0.12
N THR A 385 -1.15 5.10 -0.96
CA THR A 385 -1.11 5.63 -2.33
C THR A 385 -2.05 6.81 -2.55
N PHE A 386 -3.34 6.63 -2.26
CA PHE A 386 -4.35 7.69 -2.44
C PHE A 386 -4.19 8.81 -1.40
N ARG A 387 -3.78 8.46 -0.18
CA ARG A 387 -3.43 9.45 0.84
C ARG A 387 -2.27 10.34 0.41
N LYS A 388 -1.21 9.76 -0.16
CA LYS A 388 -0.05 10.50 -0.70
C LYS A 388 -0.50 11.47 -1.80
N MET A 389 -1.31 11.01 -2.76
CA MET A 389 -1.88 11.87 -3.81
C MET A 389 -2.63 13.07 -3.20
N VAL A 390 -3.58 12.82 -2.30
CA VAL A 390 -4.35 13.90 -1.65
C VAL A 390 -3.44 14.87 -0.90
N ASN A 391 -2.47 14.35 -0.13
CA ASN A 391 -1.53 15.18 0.62
C ASN A 391 -0.63 16.02 -0.30
N THR A 392 -0.19 15.48 -1.43
CA THR A 392 0.58 16.23 -2.43
C THR A 392 -0.23 17.39 -2.98
N LEU A 393 -1.48 17.15 -3.39
CA LEU A 393 -2.37 18.20 -3.93
C LEU A 393 -2.71 19.29 -2.91
N LEU A 394 -2.58 19.01 -1.60
CA LEU A 394 -2.77 19.99 -0.53
C LEU A 394 -1.53 20.84 -0.24
N LYS A 395 -0.37 20.57 -0.85
CA LYS A 395 0.82 21.39 -0.70
C LYS A 395 0.71 22.70 -1.48
N LYS A 396 1.26 23.79 -0.94
CA LYS A 396 1.22 25.14 -1.57
C LYS A 396 1.78 25.16 -3.00
N ASN A 397 2.86 24.44 -3.26
CA ASN A 397 3.45 24.33 -4.59
C ASN A 397 2.54 23.65 -5.63
N SER A 398 1.56 22.86 -5.18
CA SER A 398 0.61 22.16 -6.05
C SER A 398 -0.65 22.98 -6.34
N LYS A 399 -0.82 24.15 -5.70
CA LYS A 399 -2.02 24.99 -5.82
C LYS A 399 -2.37 25.34 -7.26
N ARG A 400 -1.36 25.74 -8.05
CA ARG A 400 -1.54 26.06 -9.48
C ARG A 400 -2.08 24.87 -10.28
N ALA A 401 -1.60 23.66 -9.99
CA ALA A 401 -2.10 22.46 -10.64
C ALA A 401 -3.55 22.14 -10.22
N VAL A 402 -3.90 22.37 -8.94
CA VAL A 402 -5.28 22.23 -8.44
C VAL A 402 -6.22 23.26 -9.07
N ASP A 403 -5.80 24.53 -9.17
CA ASP A 403 -6.55 25.61 -9.84
C ASP A 403 -6.81 25.26 -11.31
N TYR A 404 -5.78 24.76 -11.98
CA TYR A 404 -5.87 24.30 -13.37
C TYR A 404 -6.81 23.10 -13.52
N PHE A 405 -6.68 22.08 -12.66
CA PHE A 405 -7.58 20.93 -12.65
C PHE A 405 -9.04 21.35 -12.44
N ARG A 406 -9.30 22.22 -11.46
CA ARG A 406 -10.64 22.73 -11.17
C ARG A 406 -11.25 23.46 -12.36
N SER A 407 -10.49 24.36 -12.97
CA SER A 407 -11.01 25.24 -14.03
C SER A 407 -11.21 24.51 -15.35
N TYR A 408 -10.31 23.56 -15.65
CA TYR A 408 -10.21 22.97 -17.00
C TYR A 408 -10.71 21.52 -17.08
N PHE A 409 -10.53 20.72 -16.03
CA PHE A 409 -10.95 19.32 -16.02
C PHE A 409 -12.27 19.08 -15.27
N MET A 410 -12.57 19.86 -14.22
CA MET A 410 -13.79 19.62 -13.42
C MET A 410 -15.06 20.22 -14.02
N THR A 411 -14.94 21.29 -14.80
CA THR A 411 -16.03 22.01 -15.48
C THR A 411 -16.65 21.19 -16.62
N ASN A 412 -15.88 20.26 -17.16
CA ASN A 412 -16.28 19.48 -18.31
C ASN A 412 -16.84 18.13 -17.82
N ILE A 413 -18.16 18.05 -17.69
CA ILE A 413 -18.85 16.91 -17.06
C ILE A 413 -18.61 15.61 -17.84
N ASN A 414 -18.26 15.66 -19.14
CA ASN A 414 -17.99 14.44 -19.91
C ASN A 414 -17.18 14.57 -21.22
N PRO A 415 -15.98 15.17 -21.27
CA PRO A 415 -15.08 14.89 -22.36
C PRO A 415 -14.34 13.59 -22.06
N ARG A 416 -14.46 12.61 -22.96
CA ARG A 416 -13.67 11.35 -22.91
C ARG A 416 -12.16 11.62 -22.77
N TYR A 417 -11.73 12.82 -23.20
CA TYR A 417 -10.39 13.38 -23.11
C TYR A 417 -10.40 14.89 -23.34
N ILE A 418 -9.38 15.59 -22.86
CA ILE A 418 -9.15 17.03 -23.03
C ILE A 418 -7.79 17.24 -23.69
N TYR A 419 -7.76 18.07 -24.73
CA TYR A 419 -6.52 18.49 -25.38
C TYR A 419 -5.92 19.68 -24.64
N VAL A 420 -4.69 19.53 -24.16
CA VAL A 420 -3.99 20.56 -23.36
C VAL A 420 -2.98 21.28 -24.23
N VAL A 421 -3.29 22.51 -24.64
CA VAL A 421 -2.38 23.33 -25.46
C VAL A 421 -1.47 24.20 -24.60
N GLU A 422 -2.01 24.71 -23.49
CA GLU A 422 -1.30 25.57 -22.53
C GLU A 422 -1.17 24.88 -21.18
N ASN A 423 -0.13 25.24 -20.41
CA ASN A 423 0.12 24.68 -19.08
C ASN A 423 0.29 23.14 -19.07
N VAL A 424 0.85 22.58 -20.15
CA VAL A 424 1.12 21.13 -20.30
C VAL A 424 1.81 20.56 -19.06
N LYS A 425 2.84 21.26 -18.54
CA LYS A 425 3.57 20.85 -17.31
C LYS A 425 2.66 20.64 -16.09
N LEU A 426 1.56 21.40 -15.95
CA LEU A 426 0.60 21.19 -14.87
C LEU A 426 -0.23 19.92 -15.09
N ALA A 427 -0.63 19.62 -16.33
CA ALA A 427 -1.30 18.38 -16.68
C ALA A 427 -0.39 17.17 -16.49
N GLU A 428 0.88 17.26 -16.90
CA GLU A 428 1.89 16.22 -16.70
C GLU A 428 2.13 15.93 -15.22
N PHE A 429 2.22 16.98 -14.38
CA PHE A 429 2.28 16.84 -12.93
C PHE A 429 1.06 16.09 -12.36
N LEU A 430 -0.15 16.47 -12.78
CA LEU A 430 -1.39 15.81 -12.35
C LEU A 430 -1.43 14.34 -12.83
N ALA A 431 -0.89 14.04 -14.02
CA ALA A 431 -0.76 12.68 -14.52
C ALA A 431 0.25 11.86 -13.71
N ALA A 432 1.38 12.45 -13.32
CA ALA A 432 2.39 11.81 -12.46
C ALA A 432 1.82 11.49 -11.06
N GLU A 433 0.98 12.36 -10.51
CA GLU A 433 0.27 12.11 -9.23
C GLU A 433 -0.90 11.13 -9.35
N GLY A 434 -1.26 10.69 -10.58
CA GLY A 434 -2.35 9.75 -10.82
C GLY A 434 -3.75 10.36 -10.81
N VAL A 435 -3.84 11.69 -10.94
CA VAL A 435 -5.11 12.43 -11.09
C VAL A 435 -5.61 12.34 -12.52
N LEU A 436 -4.68 12.46 -13.48
CA LEU A 436 -4.95 12.37 -14.91
C LEU A 436 -4.31 11.13 -15.51
N LEU A 437 -4.82 10.75 -16.68
CA LEU A 437 -4.28 9.73 -17.55
C LEU A 437 -3.95 10.34 -18.90
N PRO A 438 -2.71 10.18 -19.40
CA PRO A 438 -2.40 10.46 -20.79
C PRO A 438 -3.14 9.46 -21.69
N CYS A 439 -3.60 9.94 -22.84
CA CYS A 439 -4.17 9.13 -23.91
C CYS A 439 -3.12 8.89 -25.00
N ASP A 440 -3.48 8.13 -26.04
CA ASP A 440 -2.57 7.74 -27.12
C ASP A 440 -1.98 8.93 -27.92
N GLU A 441 -2.65 10.08 -27.91
CA GLU A 441 -2.19 11.29 -28.59
C GLU A 441 -1.47 12.25 -27.63
N HIS A 442 -0.44 12.94 -28.15
CA HIS A 442 0.29 13.95 -27.40
C HIS A 442 -0.63 15.04 -26.83
N ASN A 443 -0.36 15.41 -25.58
CA ASN A 443 -1.09 16.42 -24.82
C ASN A 443 -2.59 16.15 -24.60
N LYS A 444 -3.02 14.91 -24.79
CA LYS A 444 -4.40 14.49 -24.57
C LYS A 444 -4.51 13.79 -23.24
N PHE A 445 -5.30 14.36 -22.32
CA PHE A 445 -5.43 13.85 -20.96
C PHE A 445 -6.90 13.63 -20.59
N ARG A 446 -7.17 12.66 -19.73
CA ARG A 446 -8.49 12.46 -19.12
C ARG A 446 -8.36 12.25 -17.62
N ILE A 447 -9.44 12.41 -16.88
CA ILE A 447 -9.43 12.10 -15.45
C ILE A 447 -9.21 10.60 -15.27
N ALA A 448 -8.36 10.22 -14.29
CA ALA A 448 -7.94 8.84 -14.09
C ALA A 448 -9.11 7.91 -13.78
N SER A 449 -10.06 8.34 -12.95
CA SER A 449 -11.35 7.69 -12.75
C SER A 449 -12.36 8.62 -12.08
N PRO A 450 -13.67 8.34 -12.18
CA PRO A 450 -14.66 9.07 -11.40
C PRO A 450 -14.37 9.04 -9.90
N LEU A 451 -13.95 7.91 -9.33
CA LEU A 451 -13.65 7.83 -7.90
C LEU A 451 -12.48 8.74 -7.49
N ILE A 452 -11.44 8.90 -8.34
CA ILE A 452 -10.38 9.89 -8.12
C ILE A 452 -10.94 11.32 -8.16
N ARG A 453 -11.81 11.64 -9.13
CA ARG A 453 -12.50 12.94 -9.20
C ARG A 453 -13.25 13.24 -7.90
N TRP A 454 -14.01 12.27 -7.41
CA TRP A 454 -14.79 12.36 -6.17
C TRP A 454 -13.89 12.53 -4.95
N MET A 455 -12.76 11.82 -4.87
CA MET A 455 -11.77 12.03 -3.81
C MET A 455 -11.24 13.47 -3.79
N ILE A 456 -10.90 14.04 -4.95
CA ILE A 456 -10.41 15.42 -5.04
C ILE A 456 -11.50 16.41 -4.63
N LEU A 457 -12.73 16.22 -5.12
CA LEU A 457 -13.90 17.04 -4.76
C LEU A 457 -14.17 17.03 -3.25
N GLN A 458 -14.03 15.89 -2.58
CA GLN A 458 -14.35 15.79 -1.15
C GLN A 458 -13.17 16.15 -0.24
N ARG A 459 -11.91 15.98 -0.69
CA ARG A 459 -10.73 16.05 0.19
C ARG A 459 -9.77 17.18 -0.08
N VAL A 460 -9.77 17.69 -1.31
CA VAL A 460 -8.80 18.69 -1.77
C VAL A 460 -9.49 20.03 -1.97
N ILE A 461 -10.55 20.07 -2.80
CA ILE A 461 -11.25 21.31 -3.15
C ILE A 461 -11.76 22.07 -1.91
N PRO A 462 -12.44 21.46 -0.92
CA PRO A 462 -13.00 22.21 0.21
C PRO A 462 -11.93 22.83 1.12
N LYS A 463 -10.71 22.28 1.11
CA LYS A 463 -9.59 22.81 1.88
C LYS A 463 -8.93 24.01 1.19
N TRP A 464 -8.90 24.01 -0.14
CA TRP A 464 -8.33 25.11 -0.93
C TRP A 464 -9.31 26.26 -1.18
N TYR A 465 -10.60 25.96 -1.21
CA TYR A 465 -11.66 26.92 -1.44
C TYR A 465 -12.78 26.66 -0.42
N PRO A 466 -12.63 27.17 0.81
CA PRO A 466 -13.61 27.00 1.89
C PRO A 466 -14.93 27.77 1.65
N SER A 467 -15.23 28.16 0.41
CA SER A 467 -16.46 28.82 -0.01
C SER A 467 -17.61 27.81 -0.06
N CYS A 468 -18.16 27.50 1.11
CA CYS A 468 -19.50 26.92 1.20
C CYS A 468 -20.51 28.04 0.86
N PRO A 469 -21.56 27.79 0.06
CA PRO A 469 -22.75 28.63 0.13
C PRO A 469 -23.16 28.71 1.60
N SER A 470 -23.26 29.92 2.15
CA SER A 470 -23.78 30.16 3.51
C SER A 470 -25.29 29.99 3.61
N GLU A 471 -25.94 29.76 2.47
CA GLU A 471 -27.36 29.47 2.35
C GLU A 471 -27.57 27.96 2.21
N ASP A 472 -28.57 27.43 2.93
CA ASP A 472 -28.95 26.03 2.87
C ASP A 472 -29.31 25.61 1.44
N ILE A 473 -29.03 24.35 1.09
CA ILE A 473 -29.39 23.79 -0.21
C ILE A 473 -30.91 23.92 -0.37
N PRO A 474 -31.42 24.66 -1.37
CA PRO A 474 -32.84 24.88 -1.50
C PRO A 474 -33.48 23.57 -1.96
N PHE A 475 -34.34 23.02 -1.12
CA PHE A 475 -35.24 21.92 -1.46
C PHE A 475 -36.57 22.48 -1.96
N ASN A 476 -37.26 21.70 -2.77
CA ASN A 476 -38.59 22.06 -3.23
C ASN A 476 -39.52 22.18 -2.00
N LEU A 477 -40.25 23.30 -1.90
CA LEU A 477 -41.18 23.56 -0.80
C LEU A 477 -42.33 22.53 -0.74
N GLU A 478 -42.65 21.90 -1.87
CA GLU A 478 -43.71 20.89 -1.99
C GLU A 478 -43.20 19.45 -1.81
N ASP A 479 -41.89 19.21 -2.01
CA ASP A 479 -41.25 17.91 -1.85
C ASP A 479 -39.86 18.08 -1.20
N PRO A 480 -39.75 17.89 0.13
CA PRO A 480 -38.50 18.06 0.87
C PRO A 480 -37.37 17.08 0.47
N GLU A 481 -37.69 16.01 -0.26
CA GLU A 481 -36.68 15.07 -0.80
C GLU A 481 -36.20 15.48 -2.20
N ALA A 482 -36.88 16.43 -2.86
CA ALA A 482 -36.52 16.92 -4.18
C ALA A 482 -35.74 18.25 -4.10
N LEU A 483 -34.59 18.30 -4.79
CA LEU A 483 -33.76 19.50 -4.89
C LEU A 483 -34.43 20.57 -5.76
N ASP A 484 -34.45 21.84 -5.33
CA ASP A 484 -34.79 22.97 -6.19
C ASP A 484 -33.59 23.32 -7.08
N MET A 485 -33.47 22.59 -8.19
CA MET A 485 -32.37 22.70 -9.13
C MET A 485 -32.16 24.13 -9.66
N LEU A 486 -33.23 24.94 -9.79
CA LEU A 486 -33.13 26.29 -10.32
C LEU A 486 -32.47 27.23 -9.30
N ASN A 487 -32.86 27.14 -8.04
CA ASN A 487 -32.26 27.96 -6.97
C ASN A 487 -30.85 27.46 -6.60
N VAL A 488 -30.60 26.16 -6.64
CA VAL A 488 -29.24 25.59 -6.53
C VAL A 488 -28.32 26.18 -7.60
N LEU A 489 -28.77 26.23 -8.86
CA LEU A 489 -28.00 26.82 -9.96
C LEU A 489 -27.77 28.32 -9.77
N LYS A 490 -28.77 29.08 -9.28
CA LYS A 490 -28.60 30.51 -8.96
C LYS A 490 -27.54 30.71 -7.87
N LEU A 491 -27.61 29.95 -6.77
CA LEU A 491 -26.63 30.03 -5.67
C LEU A 491 -25.21 29.68 -6.14
N ALA A 492 -25.09 28.68 -7.02
CA ALA A 492 -23.81 28.31 -7.63
C ALA A 492 -23.23 29.42 -8.51
N ILE A 493 -24.07 30.18 -9.24
CA ILE A 493 -23.64 31.33 -10.06
C ILE A 493 -23.25 32.52 -9.18
N TYR A 494 -24.05 32.86 -8.17
CA TYR A 494 -23.79 34.01 -7.29
C TYR A 494 -22.50 33.84 -6.46
N SER A 495 -22.21 32.62 -6.01
CA SER A 495 -20.98 32.30 -5.27
C SER A 495 -19.70 32.39 -6.12
N GLN A 496 -19.79 32.25 -7.45
CA GLN A 496 -18.66 32.46 -8.36
C GLN A 496 -18.39 33.94 -8.64
N SER A 497 -19.44 34.77 -8.77
CA SER A 497 -19.29 36.22 -8.98
C SER A 497 -18.71 36.97 -7.77
N SER A 498 -18.86 36.45 -6.55
CA SER A 498 -18.27 37.07 -5.34
C SER A 498 -16.77 36.84 -5.19
N SER A 499 -16.16 35.91 -5.94
CA SER A 499 -14.71 35.69 -5.92
C SER A 499 -13.91 36.57 -6.87
N GLU A 500 -14.56 37.28 -7.80
CA GLU A 500 -13.90 38.19 -8.76
C GLU A 500 -13.77 39.64 -8.21
N CYS A 501 -14.33 39.95 -7.03
CA CYS A 501 -14.29 41.29 -6.44
C CYS A 501 -13.17 41.50 -5.39
N ASN A 502 -12.21 40.58 -5.27
CA ASN A 502 -11.04 40.71 -4.40
C ASN A 502 -9.74 40.44 -5.18
N GLU A 503 -9.52 41.15 -6.27
CA GLU A 503 -8.17 41.42 -6.80
C GLU A 503 -7.77 42.87 -6.53
#